data_AF-A0A3M1FBT5-F1
#
_entry.id   AF-A0A3M1FBT5-F1
#
_cell.length_a   1.000
_cell.length_b   1.000
_cell.length_c   1.000
_cell.angle_alpha   90.00
_cell.angle_beta   90.00
_cell.angle_gamma   90.00
#
_symmetry.space_group_name_H-M   'P 1'
#
loop_
_entity.id
_entity.type
_entity.pdbx_description
1 polymer ?
#
loop_
_entity_poly.entity_id
_entity_poly.type
_entity_poly.pdbx_seq_one_letter_code
_entity_poly.pdbx_strand_id
1 'polypeptide(L)'
;MDIFIYRVMAKNFWKIVNEVISESDIILEVLDSRLVNETRNKEIEDKVKASNKVLIYVLNKCDLVDIERLKKLKLKPSAYVSSQKRYGITKLLHLILRYAKKDKNIVGVLGYPNTGKSSLVNALKGRSSASTSPISGHTKGKQIIRINKKLYLLDSPGVFPYKEKNEMKHAVTSSLDPAKVKDPELAVIELMKSFPGKIESYYDVPQTKSYEKTIEKIALKNNKLLKGGVPDTETMSRIILRNWQKGKIKL
;
A
#
# COMPACT_ATOMS: atom_id res chain seq x y z
N MET A 1 11.81 1.64 8.31
CA MET A 1 11.57 0.41 9.11
C MET A 1 12.86 -0.41 9.14
N ASP A 2 13.34 -0.83 10.32
CA ASP A 2 14.60 -1.57 10.46
C ASP A 2 14.56 -2.97 9.82
N ILE A 3 15.70 -3.45 9.28
CA ILE A 3 15.83 -4.84 8.75
C ILE A 3 15.49 -5.86 9.84
N PHE A 4 15.79 -5.52 11.10
CA PHE A 4 15.40 -6.31 12.27
C PHE A 4 13.88 -6.37 12.46
N ILE A 5 13.18 -5.23 12.36
CA ILE A 5 11.71 -5.17 12.45
C ILE A 5 11.06 -5.94 11.28
N TYR A 6 11.64 -5.84 10.08
CA TYR A 6 11.21 -6.62 8.92
C TYR A 6 11.27 -8.13 9.18
N ARG A 7 12.38 -8.64 9.74
CA ARG A 7 12.54 -10.06 10.10
C ARG A 7 11.57 -10.53 11.18
N VAL A 8 11.28 -9.69 12.18
CA VAL A 8 10.32 -9.99 13.25
C VAL A 8 8.88 -10.03 12.72
N MET A 9 8.50 -9.07 11.86
CA MET A 9 7.17 -9.04 11.23
C MET A 9 6.96 -10.24 10.29
N ALA A 10 8.01 -10.65 9.57
CA ALA A 10 7.97 -11.82 8.70
C ALA A 10 7.72 -13.12 9.50
N LYS A 11 8.39 -13.32 10.65
CA LYS A 11 8.22 -14.52 11.49
C LYS A 11 6.78 -14.73 11.99
N ASN A 12 6.04 -13.65 12.22
CA ASN A 12 4.66 -13.68 12.72
C ASN A 12 3.60 -13.47 11.62
N PHE A 13 4.00 -13.40 10.35
CA PHE A 13 3.09 -13.09 9.24
C PHE A 13 1.87 -14.00 9.22
N TRP A 14 2.07 -15.31 9.18
CA TRP A 14 0.97 -16.27 9.11
C TRP A 14 0.14 -16.31 10.37
N LYS A 15 0.75 -16.07 11.53
CA LYS A 15 0.02 -15.94 12.79
C LYS A 15 -0.98 -14.78 12.71
N ILE A 16 -0.53 -13.59 12.33
CA ILE A 16 -1.38 -12.40 12.19
C ILE A 16 -2.45 -12.61 11.12
N VAL A 17 -2.07 -13.11 9.94
CA VAL A 17 -3.02 -13.37 8.84
C VAL A 17 -4.10 -14.35 9.27
N ASN A 18 -3.73 -15.51 9.82
CA ASN A 18 -4.69 -16.54 10.20
C ASN A 18 -5.62 -16.02 11.31
N GLU A 19 -5.11 -15.26 12.28
CA GLU A 19 -5.91 -14.64 13.33
C GLU A 19 -6.93 -13.63 12.75
N VAL A 20 -6.51 -12.76 11.82
CA VAL A 20 -7.42 -11.82 11.15
C VAL A 20 -8.50 -12.56 10.37
N ILE A 21 -8.14 -13.63 9.66
CA ILE A 21 -9.10 -14.46 8.91
C ILE A 21 -10.09 -15.14 9.86
N SER A 22 -9.62 -15.67 10.99
CA SER A 22 -10.50 -16.35 11.95
C SER A 22 -11.47 -15.40 12.63
N GLU A 23 -11.02 -14.20 13.01
CA GLU A 23 -11.78 -13.22 13.78
C GLU A 23 -12.72 -12.36 12.91
N SER A 24 -12.51 -12.31 11.59
CA SER A 24 -13.29 -11.45 10.68
C SER A 24 -14.39 -12.19 9.94
N ASP A 25 -15.47 -11.49 9.60
CA ASP A 25 -16.53 -11.96 8.70
C ASP A 25 -16.24 -11.60 7.24
N ILE A 26 -15.63 -10.43 7.04
CA ILE A 26 -15.28 -9.86 5.73
C ILE A 26 -13.80 -9.47 5.78
N ILE A 27 -13.06 -9.77 4.72
CA ILE A 27 -11.66 -9.39 4.55
C ILE A 27 -11.55 -8.35 3.44
N LEU A 28 -10.92 -7.23 3.74
CA LEU A 28 -10.46 -6.24 2.77
C LEU A 28 -8.99 -6.52 2.45
N GLU A 29 -8.69 -6.87 1.20
CA GLU A 29 -7.31 -6.90 0.73
C GLU A 29 -6.99 -5.57 0.05
N VAL A 30 -6.12 -4.78 0.69
CA VAL A 30 -5.74 -3.45 0.22
C VAL A 30 -4.53 -3.53 -0.71
N LEU A 31 -4.74 -3.14 -1.96
CA LEU A 31 -3.77 -3.16 -3.05
C LEU A 31 -3.37 -1.73 -3.43
N ASP A 32 -2.12 -1.52 -3.85
CA ASP A 32 -1.70 -0.26 -4.46
C ASP A 32 -2.12 -0.28 -5.94
N SER A 33 -2.95 0.68 -6.37
CA SER A 33 -3.49 0.73 -7.73
C SER A 33 -2.42 0.85 -8.82
N ARG A 34 -1.21 1.32 -8.47
CA ARG A 34 -0.07 1.38 -9.40
C ARG A 34 0.59 0.03 -9.64
N LEU A 35 0.42 -0.90 -8.69
CA LEU A 35 1.20 -2.14 -8.55
C LEU A 35 0.28 -3.28 -8.09
N VAL A 36 -0.85 -3.44 -8.78
CA VAL A 36 -1.91 -4.36 -8.33
C VAL A 36 -1.41 -5.79 -8.27
N ASN A 37 -0.70 -6.26 -9.30
CA ASN A 37 -0.24 -7.66 -9.35
C ASN A 37 0.86 -7.92 -8.32
N GLU A 38 1.69 -6.92 -8.04
CA GLU A 38 2.83 -7.00 -7.14
C GLU A 38 2.39 -6.94 -5.67
N THR A 39 1.28 -6.27 -5.39
CA THR A 39 0.74 -6.09 -4.02
C THR A 39 -0.39 -7.06 -3.66
N ARG A 40 -0.72 -7.99 -4.58
CA ARG A 40 -1.64 -9.11 -4.32
C ARG A 40 -0.95 -10.28 -3.64
N ASN A 41 -1.70 -11.02 -2.84
CA ASN A 41 -1.21 -12.24 -2.21
C ASN A 41 -2.18 -13.41 -2.42
N LYS A 42 -1.94 -14.20 -3.48
CA LYS A 42 -2.79 -15.37 -3.82
C LYS A 42 -2.92 -16.37 -2.66
N GLU A 43 -1.87 -16.58 -1.87
CA GLU A 43 -1.90 -17.51 -0.73
C GLU A 43 -2.86 -17.01 0.38
N ILE A 44 -2.93 -15.70 0.62
CA ILE A 44 -3.97 -15.09 1.47
C ILE A 44 -5.34 -15.24 0.82
N GLU A 45 -5.47 -14.88 -0.46
CA GLU A 45 -6.75 -14.95 -1.19
C GLU A 45 -7.37 -16.37 -1.11
N ASP A 46 -6.56 -17.41 -1.31
CA ASP A 46 -6.99 -18.80 -1.28
C ASP A 46 -7.37 -19.24 0.15
N LYS A 47 -6.64 -18.81 1.18
CA LYS A 47 -6.99 -19.06 2.59
C LYS A 47 -8.30 -18.39 3.01
N VAL A 48 -8.54 -17.16 2.57
CA VAL A 48 -9.79 -16.43 2.84
C VAL A 48 -10.97 -17.17 2.22
N LYS A 49 -10.83 -17.63 0.96
CA LYS A 49 -11.83 -18.44 0.26
C LYS A 49 -12.08 -19.78 0.94
N ALA A 50 -11.02 -20.52 1.30
CA ALA A 50 -11.12 -21.79 2.01
C ALA A 50 -11.81 -21.66 3.38
N SER A 51 -11.73 -20.47 4.00
CA SER A 51 -12.38 -20.15 5.27
C SER A 51 -13.84 -19.67 5.09
N ASN A 52 -14.39 -19.73 3.87
CA ASN A 52 -15.73 -19.24 3.50
C ASN A 52 -15.99 -17.77 3.90
N LYS A 53 -14.94 -16.95 3.95
CA LYS A 53 -15.03 -15.52 4.26
C LYS A 53 -15.19 -14.71 2.98
N VAL A 54 -15.85 -13.56 3.06
CA VAL A 54 -15.98 -12.65 1.93
C VAL A 54 -14.68 -11.89 1.73
N LEU A 55 -14.08 -11.98 0.54
CA LEU A 55 -12.93 -11.18 0.14
C LEU A 55 -13.39 -9.99 -0.72
N ILE A 56 -13.00 -8.78 -0.35
CA ILE A 56 -13.19 -7.55 -1.14
C ILE A 56 -11.82 -6.94 -1.45
N TYR A 57 -11.53 -6.74 -2.73
CA TYR A 57 -10.32 -6.06 -3.17
C TYR A 57 -10.48 -4.54 -3.07
N VAL A 58 -9.60 -3.87 -2.35
CA VAL A 58 -9.57 -2.41 -2.24
C VAL A 58 -8.38 -1.88 -3.02
N LEU A 59 -8.63 -1.38 -4.23
CA LEU A 59 -7.62 -0.75 -5.07
C LEU A 59 -7.42 0.69 -4.60
N ASN A 60 -6.49 0.85 -3.65
CA ASN A 60 -6.20 2.13 -3.02
C ASN A 60 -5.19 2.94 -3.85
N LYS A 61 -5.14 4.27 -3.65
CA LYS A 61 -4.37 5.21 -4.46
C LYS A 61 -4.82 5.24 -5.94
N CYS A 62 -6.12 5.01 -6.18
CA CYS A 62 -6.67 5.01 -7.53
C CYS A 62 -6.59 6.38 -8.22
N ASP A 63 -6.29 7.46 -7.48
CA ASP A 63 -6.06 8.80 -8.01
C ASP A 63 -4.66 9.01 -8.63
N LEU A 64 -3.79 8.00 -8.53
CA LEU A 64 -2.45 8.00 -9.12
C LEU A 64 -2.37 7.26 -10.45
N VAL A 65 -3.50 6.73 -10.94
CA VAL A 65 -3.58 5.93 -12.17
C VAL A 65 -4.87 6.23 -12.92
N ASP A 66 -4.90 5.87 -14.19
CA ASP A 66 -6.15 5.77 -14.95
C ASP A 66 -7.01 4.59 -14.45
N ILE A 67 -8.23 4.90 -13.96
CA ILE A 67 -9.18 3.92 -13.43
C ILE A 67 -9.63 2.92 -14.50
N GLU A 68 -9.67 3.30 -15.78
CA GLU A 68 -10.07 2.38 -16.86
C GLU A 68 -9.08 1.20 -16.99
N ARG A 69 -7.80 1.41 -16.69
CA ARG A 69 -6.81 0.33 -16.62
C ARG A 69 -7.14 -0.65 -15.49
N LEU A 70 -7.60 -0.14 -14.35
CA LEU A 70 -7.93 -0.97 -13.20
C LEU A 70 -9.18 -1.83 -13.44
N LYS A 71 -10.17 -1.32 -14.19
CA LYS A 71 -11.38 -2.08 -14.54
C LYS A 71 -11.09 -3.32 -15.37
N LYS A 72 -10.03 -3.31 -16.17
CA LYS A 72 -9.60 -4.45 -17.00
C LYS A 72 -9.09 -5.64 -16.18
N LEU A 73 -8.69 -5.44 -14.92
CA LEU A 73 -8.13 -6.49 -14.05
C LEU A 73 -9.15 -7.54 -13.58
N LYS A 74 -10.45 -7.33 -13.84
CA LYS A 74 -11.55 -8.27 -13.50
C LYS A 74 -11.59 -8.71 -12.02
N LEU A 75 -10.97 -7.96 -11.10
CA LEU A 75 -11.06 -8.21 -9.66
C LEU A 75 -12.44 -7.83 -9.14
N LYS A 76 -13.21 -8.80 -8.65
CA LYS A 76 -14.53 -8.60 -8.06
C LYS A 76 -14.74 -9.52 -6.84
N PRO A 77 -15.46 -9.07 -5.81
CA PRO A 77 -15.93 -7.69 -5.61
C PRO A 77 -14.76 -6.75 -5.31
N SER A 78 -14.83 -5.51 -5.83
CA SER A 78 -13.75 -4.53 -5.64
C SER A 78 -14.26 -3.10 -5.49
N ALA A 79 -13.44 -2.26 -4.86
CA ALA A 79 -13.65 -0.83 -4.73
C ALA A 79 -12.38 -0.05 -5.08
N TYR A 80 -12.55 1.02 -5.86
CA TYR A 80 -11.49 1.98 -6.18
C TYR A 80 -11.52 3.12 -5.17
N VAL A 81 -10.43 3.33 -4.45
CA VAL A 81 -10.36 4.24 -3.32
C VAL A 81 -9.11 5.11 -3.40
N SER A 82 -9.26 6.38 -3.02
CA SER A 82 -8.13 7.18 -2.57
C SER A 82 -8.33 7.48 -1.11
N SER A 83 -7.63 6.75 -0.23
CA SER A 83 -7.82 6.91 1.22
C SER A 83 -7.38 8.30 1.70
N GLN A 84 -6.30 8.84 1.11
CA GLN A 84 -5.80 10.18 1.43
C GLN A 84 -6.78 11.28 1.01
N LYS A 85 -7.34 11.17 -0.21
CA LYS A 85 -8.35 12.13 -0.72
C LYS A 85 -9.79 11.79 -0.30
N ARG A 86 -9.98 10.72 0.48
CA ARG A 86 -11.27 10.17 0.91
C ARG A 86 -12.26 9.86 -0.24
N TYR A 87 -11.73 9.62 -1.44
CA TYR A 87 -12.52 9.23 -2.62
C TYR A 87 -12.92 7.75 -2.55
N GLY A 88 -14.13 7.41 -2.96
CA GLY A 88 -14.60 6.01 -3.05
C GLY A 88 -14.95 5.35 -1.71
N ILE A 89 -14.70 6.01 -0.57
CA ILE A 89 -14.94 5.44 0.77
C ILE A 89 -16.41 5.09 1.01
N THR A 90 -17.36 5.95 0.62
CA THR A 90 -18.79 5.65 0.75
C THR A 90 -19.21 4.45 -0.10
N LYS A 91 -18.67 4.34 -1.33
CA LYS A 91 -18.93 3.19 -2.21
C LYS A 91 -18.39 1.90 -1.60
N LEU A 92 -17.19 1.95 -1.00
CA LEU A 92 -16.63 0.83 -0.25
C LEU A 92 -17.51 0.45 0.95
N LEU A 93 -17.98 1.42 1.75
CA LEU A 93 -18.88 1.15 2.88
C LEU A 93 -20.18 0.46 2.43
N HIS A 94 -20.80 0.94 1.36
CA HIS A 94 -21.99 0.28 0.78
C HIS A 94 -21.69 -1.13 0.28
N LEU A 95 -20.53 -1.35 -0.33
CA LEU A 95 -20.09 -2.67 -0.76
C LEU A 95 -19.90 -3.62 0.43
N ILE A 96 -19.24 -3.17 1.50
CA ILE A 96 -19.08 -3.95 2.74
C ILE A 96 -20.44 -4.30 3.33
N LEU A 97 -21.35 -3.31 3.43
CA LEU A 97 -22.70 -3.51 3.97
C LEU A 97 -23.52 -4.52 3.19
N ARG A 98 -23.34 -4.62 1.86
CA ARG A 98 -23.99 -5.64 1.02
C ARG A 98 -23.64 -7.08 1.44
N TYR A 99 -22.44 -7.28 1.98
CA TYR A 99 -21.97 -8.59 2.45
C TYR A 99 -22.10 -8.77 3.97
N ALA A 100 -22.45 -7.71 4.70
CA ALA A 100 -22.60 -7.71 6.15
C ALA A 100 -23.94 -8.35 6.56
N LYS A 101 -23.95 -9.68 6.69
CA LYS A 101 -25.16 -10.48 6.96
C LYS A 101 -25.55 -10.56 8.44
N LYS A 102 -24.61 -10.32 9.36
CA LYS A 102 -24.86 -10.38 10.82
C LYS A 102 -25.32 -9.03 11.38
N ASP A 103 -25.84 -8.98 12.59
CA ASP A 103 -26.13 -7.72 13.29
C ASP A 103 -24.85 -6.95 13.61
N LYS A 104 -23.76 -7.68 13.91
CA LYS A 104 -22.41 -7.15 14.08
C LYS A 104 -21.47 -7.93 13.18
N ASN A 105 -20.72 -7.24 12.32
CA ASN A 105 -19.76 -7.84 11.39
C ASN A 105 -18.37 -7.27 11.67
N ILE A 106 -17.40 -8.15 11.78
CA ILE A 106 -15.99 -7.79 11.91
C ILE A 106 -15.37 -7.77 10.51
N VAL A 107 -14.71 -6.67 10.18
CA VAL A 107 -14.07 -6.43 8.89
C VAL A 107 -12.56 -6.35 9.10
N GLY A 108 -11.84 -7.38 8.65
CA GLY A 108 -10.39 -7.46 8.71
C GLY A 108 -9.73 -6.73 7.55
N VAL A 109 -8.62 -6.05 7.82
CA VAL A 109 -7.84 -5.35 6.79
C VAL A 109 -6.49 -6.02 6.62
N LEU A 110 -6.24 -6.60 5.44
CA LEU A 110 -5.00 -7.23 5.04
C LEU A 110 -4.40 -6.53 3.81
N GLY A 111 -3.14 -6.84 3.50
CA GLY A 111 -2.47 -6.34 2.30
C GLY A 111 -1.03 -5.92 2.56
N TYR A 112 -0.28 -5.70 1.47
CA TYR A 112 1.15 -5.36 1.54
C TYR A 112 1.40 -4.06 2.31
N PRO A 113 2.58 -3.90 2.91
CA PRO A 113 2.97 -2.65 3.57
C PRO A 113 2.95 -1.47 2.60
N ASN A 114 2.62 -0.29 3.13
CA ASN A 114 2.48 0.95 2.35
C ASN A 114 1.44 0.95 1.20
N THR A 115 0.59 -0.08 1.07
CA THR A 115 -0.62 -0.03 0.20
C THR A 115 -1.68 0.93 0.72
N GLY A 116 -1.54 1.41 1.97
CA GLY A 116 -2.38 2.45 2.57
C GLY A 116 -3.49 1.94 3.49
N LYS A 117 -3.31 0.75 4.10
CA LYS A 117 -4.23 0.16 5.09
C LYS A 117 -4.58 1.10 6.24
N SER A 118 -3.58 1.68 6.92
CA SER A 118 -3.83 2.59 8.04
C SER A 118 -4.58 3.86 7.60
N SER A 119 -4.27 4.38 6.41
CA SER A 119 -5.02 5.50 5.82
C SER A 119 -6.46 5.11 5.49
N LEU A 120 -6.70 3.90 4.98
CA LEU A 120 -8.03 3.38 4.71
C LEU A 120 -8.85 3.24 6.00
N VAL A 121 -8.26 2.63 7.04
CA VAL A 121 -8.87 2.49 8.36
C VAL A 121 -9.26 3.87 8.91
N ASN A 122 -8.37 4.86 8.83
CA ASN A 122 -8.67 6.23 9.28
C ASN A 122 -9.75 6.91 8.43
N ALA A 123 -9.75 6.70 7.12
CA ALA A 123 -10.77 7.26 6.23
C ALA A 123 -12.17 6.68 6.52
N LEU A 124 -12.23 5.37 6.82
CA LEU A 124 -13.45 4.67 7.24
C LEU A 124 -13.91 5.13 8.64
N LYS A 125 -12.98 5.30 9.60
CA LYS A 125 -13.26 5.87 10.93
C LYS A 125 -13.93 7.23 10.82
N GLY A 126 -13.33 8.18 10.11
CA GLY A 126 -13.83 9.56 10.04
C GLY A 126 -15.14 9.76 9.24
N ARG A 127 -15.73 8.70 8.69
CA ARG A 127 -17.07 8.70 8.09
C ARG A 127 -18.14 8.18 9.06
N SER A 128 -17.73 7.59 10.18
CA SER A 128 -18.61 7.19 11.28
C SER A 128 -19.24 8.43 11.93
N SER A 129 -20.56 8.45 12.05
CA SER A 129 -21.27 9.41 12.92
C SER A 129 -21.25 9.00 14.40
N ALA A 130 -20.72 7.81 14.73
CA ALA A 130 -20.63 7.30 16.09
C ALA A 130 -19.27 7.65 16.71
N SER A 131 -19.29 8.00 18.00
CA SER A 131 -18.11 8.12 18.86
C SER A 131 -17.20 6.91 18.69
N THR A 132 -15.97 7.15 18.19
CA THR A 132 -14.99 6.11 17.89
C THR A 132 -14.20 5.78 19.15
N SER A 133 -14.66 4.81 19.93
CA SER A 133 -13.91 4.27 21.07
C SER A 133 -13.24 2.95 20.68
N PRO A 134 -11.94 2.74 20.98
CA PRO A 134 -11.36 1.40 20.96
C PRO A 134 -12.15 0.49 21.90
N ILE A 135 -12.48 -0.72 21.45
CA ILE A 135 -13.09 -1.72 22.34
C ILE A 135 -11.93 -2.49 22.98
N SER A 136 -11.63 -2.19 24.25
CA SER A 136 -10.54 -2.82 24.99
C SER A 136 -10.91 -4.25 25.42
N GLY A 137 -10.08 -5.23 25.05
CA GLY A 137 -10.25 -6.64 25.40
C GLY A 137 -9.28 -7.60 24.70
N HIS A 138 -8.59 -7.16 23.64
CA HIS A 138 -7.61 -7.96 22.91
C HIS A 138 -6.19 -7.38 23.02
N THR A 139 -5.21 -8.27 23.13
CA THR A 139 -3.81 -8.04 23.54
C THR A 139 -3.08 -6.94 22.74
N LYS A 140 -2.05 -6.33 23.36
CA LYS A 140 -1.22 -5.13 23.05
C LYS A 140 -0.85 -4.74 21.59
N GLY A 141 -1.36 -5.38 20.54
CA GLY A 141 -1.13 -5.01 19.13
C GLY A 141 -2.35 -5.06 18.20
N LYS A 142 -3.51 -5.53 18.66
CA LYS A 142 -4.75 -5.61 17.86
C LYS A 142 -5.79 -4.63 18.39
N GLN A 143 -6.45 -3.87 17.51
CA GLN A 143 -7.50 -2.94 17.91
C GLN A 143 -8.77 -3.19 17.11
N ILE A 144 -9.87 -3.46 17.82
CA ILE A 144 -11.21 -3.46 17.22
C ILE A 144 -11.78 -2.05 17.34
N ILE A 145 -12.07 -1.47 16.18
CA ILE A 145 -12.59 -0.11 16.06
C ILE A 145 -14.03 -0.18 15.57
N ARG A 146 -14.96 0.41 16.32
CA ARG A 146 -16.34 0.55 15.89
C ARG A 146 -16.46 1.60 14.78
N ILE A 147 -17.09 1.23 13.66
CA ILE A 147 -17.40 2.16 12.54
C ILE A 147 -18.86 2.59 12.56
N ASN A 148 -19.78 1.70 12.93
CA ASN A 148 -21.17 2.05 13.21
C ASN A 148 -21.80 0.95 14.09
N LYS A 149 -23.13 0.87 14.18
CA LYS A 149 -23.81 -0.19 14.95
C LYS A 149 -23.56 -1.60 14.40
N LYS A 150 -23.35 -1.73 13.08
CA LYS A 150 -23.26 -3.00 12.36
C LYS A 150 -21.84 -3.43 11.99
N LEU A 151 -20.90 -2.49 11.89
CA LEU A 151 -19.54 -2.72 11.37
C LEU A 151 -18.44 -2.37 12.40
N TYR A 152 -17.48 -3.28 12.54
CA TYR A 152 -16.29 -3.16 13.36
C TYR A 152 -15.06 -3.47 12.50
N LEU A 153 -14.02 -2.63 12.54
CA LEU A 153 -12.75 -2.90 11.86
C LEU A 153 -11.78 -3.59 12.81
N LEU A 154 -11.19 -4.68 12.36
CA LEU A 154 -10.03 -5.29 13.00
C LEU A 154 -8.76 -4.69 12.36
N ASP A 155 -8.14 -3.75 13.07
CA ASP A 155 -6.88 -3.14 12.64
C ASP A 155 -5.72 -4.06 13.04
N SER A 156 -5.04 -4.57 12.01
CA SER A 156 -3.85 -5.42 12.15
C SER A 156 -2.64 -4.70 11.53
N PRO A 157 -1.43 -4.85 12.11
CA PRO A 157 -0.22 -4.31 11.50
C PRO A 157 -0.01 -4.89 10.10
N GLY A 158 0.69 -4.14 9.24
CA GLY A 158 0.91 -4.56 7.86
C GLY A 158 1.56 -5.94 7.74
N VAL A 159 0.87 -6.87 7.07
CA VAL A 159 1.34 -8.24 6.89
C VAL A 159 2.30 -8.32 5.69
N PHE A 160 3.56 -8.66 5.96
CA PHE A 160 4.62 -8.90 4.96
C PHE A 160 4.71 -10.38 4.60
N PRO A 161 4.45 -10.80 3.35
CA PRO A 161 4.61 -12.20 2.96
C PRO A 161 6.05 -12.69 3.22
N TYR A 162 6.17 -13.68 4.10
CA TYR A 162 7.44 -14.27 4.56
C TYR A 162 8.36 -14.77 3.43
N LYS A 163 7.77 -15.19 2.30
CA LYS A 163 8.49 -15.73 1.15
C LYS A 163 9.04 -14.66 0.19
N GLU A 164 8.64 -13.39 0.34
CA GLU A 164 9.09 -12.34 -0.57
C GLU A 164 10.50 -11.87 -0.17
N LYS A 165 11.49 -12.40 -0.89
CA LYS A 165 12.91 -12.04 -0.74
C LYS A 165 13.40 -11.07 -1.82
N ASN A 166 12.54 -10.69 -2.75
CA ASN A 166 12.92 -9.84 -3.86
C ASN A 166 13.08 -8.38 -3.39
N GLU A 167 14.32 -7.98 -3.09
CA GLU A 167 14.67 -6.61 -2.69
C GLU A 167 14.21 -5.56 -3.71
N MET A 168 14.19 -5.91 -5.01
CA MET A 168 13.70 -5.03 -6.08
C MET A 168 12.20 -4.79 -5.97
N LYS A 169 11.43 -5.84 -5.66
CA LYS A 169 9.99 -5.71 -5.42
C LYS A 169 9.71 -4.85 -4.19
N HIS A 170 10.58 -4.87 -3.17
CA HIS A 170 10.43 -4.01 -1.99
C HIS A 170 10.67 -2.54 -2.30
N ALA A 171 11.63 -2.23 -3.18
CA ALA A 171 11.87 -0.86 -3.66
C ALA A 171 10.64 -0.32 -4.42
N VAL A 172 10.13 -1.08 -5.39
CA VAL A 172 9.00 -0.66 -6.24
C VAL A 172 7.70 -0.55 -5.44
N THR A 173 7.40 -1.54 -4.58
CA THR A 173 6.20 -1.55 -3.71
C THR A 173 6.27 -0.55 -2.56
N SER A 174 7.33 0.26 -2.47
CA SER A 174 7.52 1.25 -1.40
C SER A 174 7.60 0.63 -0.01
N SER A 175 7.98 -0.64 0.11
CA SER A 175 7.94 -1.40 1.36
C SER A 175 9.03 -1.01 2.36
N LEU A 176 10.10 -0.37 1.89
CA LEU A 176 11.21 0.12 2.71
C LEU A 176 11.19 1.64 2.81
N ASP A 177 11.69 2.15 3.93
CA ASP A 177 11.96 3.58 4.09
C ASP A 177 13.06 3.98 3.10
N PRO A 178 12.87 5.01 2.24
CA PRO A 178 13.88 5.45 1.30
C PRO A 178 15.24 5.74 1.94
N ALA A 179 15.30 6.13 3.22
CA ALA A 179 16.56 6.34 3.93
C ALA A 179 17.31 5.03 4.28
N LYS A 180 16.62 3.89 4.27
CA LYS A 180 17.19 2.56 4.59
C LYS A 180 17.43 1.69 3.36
N VAL A 181 17.14 2.19 2.16
CA VAL A 181 17.44 1.47 0.91
C VAL A 181 18.96 1.49 0.70
N LYS A 182 19.56 0.32 0.48
CA LYS A 182 21.01 0.16 0.31
C LYS A 182 21.51 0.80 -0.98
N ASP A 183 20.80 0.57 -2.09
CA ASP A 183 21.10 1.12 -3.41
C ASP A 183 19.85 1.86 -3.95
N PRO A 184 19.72 3.16 -3.62
CA PRO A 184 18.55 3.93 -4.04
C PRO A 184 18.55 4.24 -5.55
N GLU A 185 19.71 4.37 -6.20
CA GLU A 185 19.82 4.54 -7.65
C GLU A 185 19.20 3.36 -8.39
N LEU A 186 19.63 2.13 -8.08
CA LEU A 186 19.11 0.92 -8.72
C LEU A 186 17.59 0.77 -8.54
N ALA A 187 17.08 1.12 -7.35
CA ALA A 187 15.65 1.17 -7.06
C ALA A 187 14.89 2.16 -7.95
N VAL A 188 15.47 3.35 -8.20
CA VAL A 188 14.87 4.35 -9.10
C VAL A 188 14.93 3.89 -10.56
N ILE A 189 16.04 3.28 -10.99
CA ILE A 189 16.20 2.73 -12.34
C ILE A 189 15.11 1.68 -12.61
N GLU A 190 14.82 0.81 -11.64
CA GLU A 190 13.77 -0.20 -11.80
C GLU A 190 12.37 0.42 -11.89
N LEU A 191 12.11 1.50 -11.13
CA LEU A 191 10.88 2.27 -11.28
C LEU A 191 10.78 2.91 -12.66
N MET A 192 11.86 3.48 -13.20
CA MET A 192 11.90 4.05 -14.54
C MET A 192 11.68 2.98 -15.63
N LYS A 193 12.22 1.77 -15.44
CA LYS A 193 11.96 0.63 -16.34
C LYS A 193 10.50 0.17 -16.28
N SER A 194 9.94 0.09 -15.08
CA SER A 194 8.55 -0.34 -14.85
C SER A 194 7.53 0.69 -15.34
N PHE A 195 7.89 1.98 -15.28
CA PHE A 195 7.03 3.09 -15.63
C PHE A 195 7.76 4.11 -16.52
N PRO A 196 8.05 3.76 -17.79
CA PRO A 196 8.86 4.59 -18.69
C PRO A 196 8.30 6.00 -18.84
N GLY A 197 9.18 6.99 -18.69
CA GLY A 197 8.88 8.42 -18.89
C GLY A 197 8.12 9.11 -17.74
N LYS A 198 7.65 8.36 -16.72
CA LYS A 198 6.81 8.94 -15.66
C LYS A 198 7.60 9.74 -14.64
N ILE A 199 8.81 9.30 -14.29
CA ILE A 199 9.68 10.02 -13.37
C ILE A 199 10.28 11.23 -14.10
N GLU A 200 10.74 11.02 -15.32
CA GLU A 200 11.28 12.01 -16.24
C GLU A 200 10.30 13.17 -16.44
N SER A 201 9.05 12.87 -16.79
CA SER A 201 7.99 13.86 -16.96
C SER A 201 7.71 14.64 -15.67
N TYR A 202 7.71 13.98 -14.50
CA TYR A 202 7.46 14.67 -13.22
C TYR A 202 8.55 15.67 -12.86
N TYR A 203 9.82 15.36 -13.18
CA TYR A 203 10.95 16.27 -12.96
C TYR A 203 11.21 17.21 -14.15
N ASP A 204 10.44 17.06 -15.24
CA ASP A 204 10.61 17.81 -16.48
C ASP A 204 12.06 17.68 -17.01
N VAL A 205 12.56 16.44 -17.00
CA VAL A 205 13.87 16.07 -17.55
C VAL A 205 13.64 15.04 -18.64
N PRO A 206 14.12 15.26 -19.87
CA PRO A 206 13.95 14.26 -20.93
C PRO A 206 14.74 13.00 -20.59
N GLN A 207 14.12 11.83 -20.82
CA GLN A 207 14.80 10.56 -20.66
C GLN A 207 16.03 10.51 -21.56
N THR A 208 17.18 10.16 -20.98
CA THR A 208 18.41 9.98 -21.75
C THR A 208 18.60 8.51 -22.12
N LYS A 209 19.64 8.20 -22.90
CA LYS A 209 19.98 6.81 -23.26
C LYS A 209 20.36 5.93 -22.05
N SER A 210 20.67 6.53 -20.90
CA SER A 210 21.00 5.82 -19.64
C SER A 210 20.14 6.36 -18.50
N TYR A 211 19.64 5.46 -17.65
CA TYR A 211 18.83 5.88 -16.51
C TYR A 211 19.68 6.60 -15.46
N GLU A 212 20.94 6.19 -15.30
CA GLU A 212 21.95 6.83 -14.44
C GLU A 212 22.16 8.30 -14.84
N LYS A 213 22.42 8.55 -16.14
CA LYS A 213 22.53 9.93 -16.66
C LYS A 213 21.24 10.73 -16.52
N THR A 214 20.09 10.06 -16.54
CA THR A 214 18.80 10.71 -16.31
C THR A 214 18.68 11.15 -14.84
N ILE A 215 19.10 10.31 -13.89
CA ILE A 215 19.15 10.66 -12.46
C ILE A 215 20.13 11.81 -12.21
N GLU A 216 21.32 11.79 -12.83
CA GLU A 216 22.29 12.90 -12.75
C GLU A 216 21.67 14.23 -13.20
N LYS A 217 20.99 14.25 -14.35
CA LYS A 217 20.29 15.44 -14.84
C LYS A 217 19.18 15.91 -13.92
N ILE A 218 18.43 14.98 -13.33
CA ILE A 218 17.41 15.31 -12.32
C ILE A 218 18.08 15.94 -11.09
N ALA A 219 19.20 15.39 -10.61
CA ALA A 219 19.94 15.91 -9.47
C ALA A 219 20.45 17.34 -9.74
N LEU A 220 21.06 17.56 -10.91
CA LEU A 220 21.49 18.89 -11.37
C LEU A 220 20.33 19.90 -11.38
N LYS A 221 19.21 19.55 -12.02
CA LYS A 221 18.04 20.43 -12.12
C LYS A 221 17.44 20.79 -10.76
N ASN A 222 17.58 19.90 -9.78
CA ASN A 222 17.06 20.09 -8.42
C ASN A 222 18.12 20.64 -7.44
N ASN A 223 19.25 21.12 -7.93
CA ASN A 223 20.37 21.64 -7.13
C ASN A 223 20.82 20.64 -6.04
N LYS A 224 20.84 19.35 -6.37
CA LYS A 224 21.38 18.28 -5.52
C LYS A 224 22.79 17.97 -5.96
N LEU A 225 23.75 18.58 -5.28
CA LEU A 225 25.16 18.57 -5.62
C LEU A 225 25.99 18.26 -4.38
N LEU A 226 27.06 17.49 -4.59
CA LEU A 226 28.16 17.31 -3.66
C LEU A 226 29.17 18.47 -3.80
N LYS A 227 30.24 18.43 -2.99
CA LYS A 227 31.38 19.35 -3.13
C LYS A 227 31.96 19.27 -4.55
N GLY A 228 32.33 20.42 -5.11
CA GLY A 228 32.87 20.52 -6.47
C GLY A 228 31.81 20.50 -7.59
N GLY A 229 30.52 20.60 -7.26
CA GLY A 229 29.45 20.66 -8.26
C GLY A 229 29.05 19.32 -8.88
N VAL A 230 29.57 18.22 -8.33
CA VAL A 230 29.22 16.85 -8.77
C VAL A 230 27.78 16.54 -8.39
N PRO A 231 26.93 15.98 -9.28
CA PRO A 231 25.55 15.62 -8.96
C PRO A 231 25.49 14.61 -7.78
N ASP A 232 24.65 14.90 -6.78
CA ASP A 232 24.35 13.98 -5.68
C ASP A 232 23.21 13.05 -6.08
N THR A 233 23.55 11.97 -6.81
CA THR A 233 22.59 10.99 -7.33
C THR A 233 21.95 10.17 -6.22
N GLU A 234 22.66 9.90 -5.13
CA GLU A 234 22.18 9.04 -4.04
C GLU A 234 21.06 9.77 -3.28
N THR A 235 21.33 10.99 -2.83
CA THR A 235 20.33 11.83 -2.15
C THR A 235 19.15 12.09 -3.08
N MET A 236 19.40 12.38 -4.36
CA MET A 236 18.33 12.61 -5.32
C MET A 236 17.47 11.34 -5.50
N SER A 237 18.07 10.17 -5.60
CA SER A 237 17.35 8.90 -5.74
C SER A 237 16.46 8.63 -4.53
N ARG A 238 16.95 8.88 -3.31
CA ARG A 238 16.11 8.80 -2.08
C ARG A 238 14.94 9.79 -2.11
N ILE A 239 15.13 10.99 -2.67
CA ILE A 239 14.05 11.98 -2.86
C ILE A 239 13.03 11.49 -3.89
N ILE A 240 13.47 10.92 -5.02
CA ILE A 240 12.59 10.34 -6.05
C ILE A 240 11.74 9.24 -5.44
N LEU A 241 12.36 8.29 -4.74
CA LEU A 241 11.65 7.22 -4.01
C LEU A 241 10.63 7.83 -3.04
N ARG A 242 11.00 8.82 -2.23
CA ARG A 242 10.06 9.46 -1.30
C ARG A 242 8.87 10.12 -2.02
N ASN A 243 9.10 10.79 -3.15
CA ASN A 243 8.04 11.40 -3.96
C ASN A 243 7.12 10.34 -4.58
N TRP A 244 7.67 9.21 -5.01
CA TRP A 244 6.92 8.04 -5.43
C TRP A 244 6.04 7.49 -4.30
N GLN A 245 6.60 7.29 -3.10
CA GLN A 245 5.86 6.77 -1.94
C GLN A 245 4.71 7.71 -1.51
N LYS A 246 4.96 9.03 -1.55
CA LYS A 246 3.97 10.07 -1.24
C LYS A 246 2.92 10.27 -2.33
N GLY A 247 3.01 9.56 -3.46
CA GLY A 247 2.05 9.68 -4.56
C GLY A 247 2.12 11.02 -5.30
N LYS A 248 3.29 11.67 -5.32
CA LYS A 248 3.47 12.89 -6.12
C LYS A 248 3.62 12.58 -7.61
N ILE A 249 4.19 11.42 -7.92
CA ILE A 249 4.38 10.92 -9.28
C ILE A 249 3.15 10.10 -9.66
N LYS A 250 2.44 10.52 -10.71
CA LYS A 250 1.23 9.86 -11.23
C LYS A 250 1.56 9.03 -12.48
N LEU A 251 0.78 7.96 -12.70
CA LEU A 251 0.90 7.06 -13.85
C LEU A 251 -0.22 7.27 -14.87
#